data_AF-A0A5N6MV11-F1
#
_entry.id   AF-A0A5N6MV11-F1
#
_cell.length_a   1.000
_cell.length_b   1.000
_cell.length_c   1.000
_cell.angle_alpha   90.00
_cell.angle_beta   90.00
_cell.angle_gamma   90.00
#
_symmetry.space_group_name_H-M   'P 1'
#
loop_
_entity.id
_entity.type
_entity.pdbx_description
1 polymer ?
#
loop_
_entity_poly.entity_id
_entity_poly.type
_entity_poly.pdbx_seq_one_letter_code
_entity_poly.pdbx_strand_id
1 'polypeptide(L)'
;MAHAWFSIWVVLSAYFIVSICLFFPHSTTALHGGGKKEDGGSVVPVPAKHGTVVTKDKLWSVSNLESDRRKFRINAIFSDSKHEIREGSSFGAYSSVSDLLLGFDDIVLQAALNVNEEVIEELRSGGQQPMIVHGVSKVAQLFQSHYMNMRAFLGFIENGMIEVNKNKKDKAFNILEAKHDFENCNGWSLIVTSKQMDALKDSDFGIFMVNLSKGAMMGPHWNPLTVEIAVVLRGRGMVHVVCPSTVDEAECKNLRFRVEEGDVFVVPRYHPMAQISFNNESFVFMGFTTTQKNNHPQYLVGSASVFQVLDKRVLAASLGVSNATMGEISSAQSDAIILDCTSCAEEEEREQEAAKRRREEEAARQHEAETKRRQEEEEAARQQEEDAARRQQEEEEEAARRKQEHHEASRQQEEAMRQKRQEEARRREEEKVPPRGGGGGRRHEGQGEGEAARKKEEEMARREREAEAAAATRRDAGGHEHDSERIL
;
A
#
# COMPACT_ATOMS: atom_id res chain seq x y z
N MET A 1 39.95 -49.41 11.11
CA MET A 1 40.23 -48.49 10.00
C MET A 1 38.91 -48.23 9.28
N ALA A 2 38.53 -46.98 9.05
CA ALA A 2 37.24 -46.64 8.45
C ALA A 2 37.41 -46.32 6.96
N HIS A 3 36.57 -46.90 6.10
CA HIS A 3 36.55 -46.59 4.67
C HIS A 3 35.57 -45.44 4.40
N ALA A 4 36.08 -44.21 4.34
CA ALA A 4 35.30 -43.06 3.89
C ALA A 4 35.23 -43.05 2.36
N TRP A 5 34.02 -43.12 1.82
CA TRP A 5 33.76 -42.84 0.40
C TRP A 5 33.50 -41.33 0.24
N PHE A 6 34.31 -40.65 -0.56
CA PHE A 6 34.10 -39.24 -0.92
C PHE A 6 33.69 -39.12 -2.38
N SER A 7 32.42 -38.82 -2.62
CA SER A 7 31.88 -38.55 -3.97
C SER A 7 32.07 -37.08 -4.33
N ILE A 8 33.10 -36.78 -5.13
CA ILE A 8 33.27 -35.43 -5.71
C ILE A 8 32.30 -35.29 -6.88
N TRP A 9 31.18 -34.61 -6.65
CA TRP A 9 30.32 -34.13 -7.72
C TRP A 9 30.91 -32.84 -8.31
N VAL A 10 31.49 -32.95 -9.51
CA VAL A 10 31.85 -31.79 -10.32
C VAL A 10 30.56 -31.17 -10.87
N VAL A 11 30.02 -30.19 -10.16
CA VAL A 11 28.91 -29.38 -10.65
C VAL A 11 29.47 -28.42 -11.70
N LEU A 12 29.04 -28.59 -12.95
CA LEU A 12 29.45 -27.79 -14.09
C LEU A 12 29.11 -26.30 -13.90
N SER A 13 30.00 -25.43 -14.38
CA SER A 13 29.78 -23.98 -14.41
C SER A 13 28.56 -23.63 -15.26
N ALA A 14 27.56 -22.99 -14.66
CA ALA A 14 26.45 -22.38 -15.37
C ALA A 14 26.55 -20.85 -15.23
N TYR A 15 26.79 -20.16 -16.35
CA TYR A 15 26.81 -18.71 -16.44
C TYR A 15 25.38 -18.18 -16.48
N PHE A 16 25.09 -17.13 -15.70
CA PHE A 16 23.82 -16.41 -15.78
C PHE A 16 24.07 -14.90 -15.81
N ILE A 17 23.16 -14.17 -16.44
CA ILE A 17 23.33 -12.78 -16.90
C ILE A 17 22.14 -11.97 -16.38
N VAL A 18 22.38 -10.72 -16.00
CA VAL A 18 21.35 -9.74 -15.62
C VAL A 18 21.10 -8.79 -16.79
N SER A 19 19.85 -8.41 -17.06
CA SER A 19 19.50 -7.48 -18.14
C SER A 19 18.59 -6.32 -17.68
N ILE A 20 19.23 -5.23 -17.29
CA ILE A 20 18.66 -3.92 -16.98
C ILE A 20 18.22 -3.24 -18.29
N CYS A 21 16.94 -3.31 -18.65
CA CYS A 21 16.40 -2.65 -19.84
C CYS A 21 16.28 -1.14 -19.64
N LEU A 22 17.07 -0.35 -20.40
CA LEU A 22 16.99 1.12 -20.43
C LEU A 22 16.47 1.61 -21.79
N PHE A 23 15.63 2.64 -21.77
CA PHE A 23 15.05 3.33 -22.92
C PHE A 23 15.23 4.86 -22.78
N PHE A 24 15.48 5.58 -23.88
CA PHE A 24 15.81 7.02 -23.83
C PHE A 24 14.76 7.90 -24.56
N PRO A 25 13.85 8.59 -23.84
CA PRO A 25 12.94 9.56 -24.44
C PRO A 25 13.58 10.95 -24.65
N HIS A 26 13.29 11.51 -25.83
CA HIS A 26 13.79 12.78 -26.41
C HIS A 26 15.30 12.85 -26.70
N SER A 27 15.67 13.87 -27.48
CA SER A 27 16.96 14.00 -28.14
C SER A 27 18.08 14.47 -27.20
N THR A 28 19.00 13.58 -26.85
CA THR A 28 20.41 13.91 -26.50
C THR A 28 21.30 12.72 -26.88
N THR A 29 22.57 12.98 -27.22
CA THR A 29 23.56 11.94 -27.54
C THR A 29 24.34 11.56 -26.28
N ALA A 30 23.78 10.67 -25.46
CA ALA A 30 24.49 10.14 -24.31
C ALA A 30 25.50 9.08 -24.73
N LEU A 31 26.70 9.10 -24.17
CA LEU A 31 27.75 8.13 -24.48
C LEU A 31 27.99 7.19 -23.30
N HIS A 32 28.02 5.89 -23.64
CA HIS A 32 28.52 4.70 -22.92
C HIS A 32 27.47 3.72 -22.39
N GLY A 33 27.62 2.48 -22.88
CA GLY A 33 27.16 1.21 -22.31
C GLY A 33 28.21 0.18 -22.71
N GLY A 34 28.77 -0.56 -21.75
CA GLY A 34 29.93 -1.43 -22.00
C GLY A 34 29.51 -2.83 -22.43
N GLY A 35 29.60 -3.13 -23.73
CA GLY A 35 29.54 -4.51 -24.23
C GLY A 35 30.77 -5.32 -23.84
N LYS A 36 30.59 -6.64 -23.63
CA LYS A 36 31.68 -7.57 -23.31
C LYS A 36 32.16 -8.29 -24.57
N LYS A 37 33.49 -8.44 -24.69
CA LYS A 37 34.16 -9.43 -25.54
C LYS A 37 34.74 -10.56 -24.69
N GLU A 38 34.85 -11.75 -25.26
CA GLU A 38 35.53 -12.89 -24.61
C GLU A 38 37.05 -12.67 -24.56
N ASP A 39 37.60 -12.02 -25.59
CA ASP A 39 38.96 -11.50 -25.62
C ASP A 39 39.04 -10.16 -24.86
N GLY A 40 39.43 -10.26 -23.58
CA GLY A 40 39.44 -9.15 -22.63
C GLY A 40 40.40 -8.01 -23.02
N GLY A 41 39.91 -6.77 -22.91
CA GLY A 41 40.74 -5.56 -23.04
C GLY A 41 39.95 -4.30 -23.41
N SER A 42 39.10 -4.39 -24.44
CA SER A 42 38.40 -3.23 -25.02
C SER A 42 36.96 -3.08 -24.53
N VAL A 43 36.62 -1.91 -23.96
CA VAL A 43 35.23 -1.48 -23.74
C VAL A 43 34.85 -0.45 -24.81
N VAL A 44 33.67 -0.64 -25.41
CA VAL A 44 33.17 0.16 -26.54
C VAL A 44 32.19 1.23 -26.06
N PRO A 45 32.24 2.47 -26.59
CA PRO A 45 31.16 3.43 -26.43
C PRO A 45 29.91 3.00 -27.19
N VAL A 46 28.81 2.79 -26.48
CA VAL A 46 27.46 2.82 -27.06
C VAL A 46 26.95 4.28 -27.02
N PRO A 47 26.88 4.99 -28.16
CA PRO A 47 26.22 6.29 -28.25
C PRO A 47 24.70 6.08 -28.31
N ALA A 48 24.02 6.31 -27.20
CA ALA A 48 22.57 6.36 -27.14
C ALA A 48 22.05 7.67 -27.73
N LYS A 49 20.97 7.56 -28.50
CA LYS A 49 20.14 8.68 -28.98
C LYS A 49 18.72 8.51 -28.44
N HIS A 50 17.83 9.43 -28.79
CA HIS A 50 16.39 9.20 -28.60
C HIS A 50 15.97 7.87 -29.24
N GLY A 51 15.26 7.03 -28.49
CA GLY A 51 14.79 5.73 -28.94
C GLY A 51 15.82 4.62 -28.83
N THR A 52 17.06 4.91 -28.41
CA THR A 52 18.01 3.84 -28.10
C THR A 52 17.46 2.96 -26.96
N VAL A 53 17.70 1.66 -27.09
CA VAL A 53 17.40 0.63 -26.11
C VAL A 53 18.67 -0.19 -25.87
N VAL A 54 18.93 -0.51 -24.61
CA VAL A 54 20.10 -1.30 -24.15
C VAL A 54 19.70 -2.21 -22.99
N THR A 55 20.39 -3.35 -22.84
CA THR A 55 20.39 -4.15 -21.60
C THR A 55 21.80 -4.31 -21.05
N LYS A 56 21.95 -4.60 -19.75
CA LYS A 56 23.24 -4.85 -19.10
C LYS A 56 23.11 -5.47 -17.72
N ASP A 57 24.22 -5.97 -17.20
CA ASP A 57 24.39 -6.68 -15.93
C ASP A 57 25.14 -5.90 -14.83
N LYS A 58 25.77 -4.75 -15.14
CA LYS A 58 26.79 -4.11 -14.29
C LYS A 58 26.69 -2.58 -14.23
N LEU A 59 27.25 -1.99 -13.17
CA LEU A 59 27.35 -0.54 -12.89
C LEU A 59 27.75 0.31 -14.12
N TRP A 60 27.19 1.52 -14.24
CA TRP A 60 27.44 2.47 -15.33
C TRP A 60 27.83 3.85 -14.77
N SER A 61 28.65 4.59 -15.51
CA SER A 61 28.67 6.06 -15.44
C SER A 61 27.85 6.63 -16.59
N VAL A 62 26.82 7.43 -16.29
CA VAL A 62 26.02 8.14 -17.31
C VAL A 62 26.57 9.55 -17.50
N SER A 63 26.68 10.01 -18.76
CA SER A 63 27.05 11.39 -19.08
C SER A 63 26.18 11.97 -20.19
N ASN A 64 25.57 13.13 -19.93
CA ASN A 64 25.00 13.99 -20.96
C ASN A 64 26.07 15.00 -21.39
N LEU A 65 26.31 15.08 -22.69
CA LEU A 65 27.41 15.83 -23.30
C LEU A 65 26.91 16.93 -24.26
N GLU A 66 25.58 17.08 -24.39
CA GLU A 66 24.96 18.07 -25.26
C GLU A 66 25.05 19.48 -24.64
N SER A 67 25.55 20.43 -25.41
CA SER A 67 25.80 21.80 -24.94
C SER A 67 24.54 22.67 -24.79
N ASP A 68 23.41 22.22 -25.33
CA ASP A 68 22.14 22.98 -25.36
C ASP A 68 21.26 22.80 -24.10
N ARG A 69 21.78 22.08 -23.08
CA ARG A 69 21.12 21.81 -21.80
C ARG A 69 19.78 21.05 -21.89
N ARG A 70 19.48 20.35 -22.98
CA ARG A 70 18.34 19.41 -22.99
C ARG A 70 18.50 18.38 -21.86
N LYS A 71 17.40 18.12 -21.14
CA LYS A 71 17.35 17.08 -20.11
C LYS A 71 17.46 15.71 -20.79
N PHE A 72 18.51 14.97 -20.47
CA PHE A 72 18.56 13.54 -20.75
C PHE A 72 17.55 12.83 -19.82
N ARG A 73 16.60 12.10 -20.40
CA ARG A 73 15.65 11.24 -19.66
C ARG A 73 16.02 9.78 -19.91
N ILE A 74 15.75 8.93 -18.92
CA ILE A 74 15.90 7.46 -19.02
C ILE A 74 14.65 6.84 -18.40
N ASN A 75 13.97 5.97 -19.15
CA ASN A 75 12.98 5.05 -18.59
C ASN A 75 13.69 3.72 -18.37
N ALA A 76 13.52 3.12 -17.19
CA ALA A 76 14.20 1.88 -16.79
C ALA A 76 13.22 0.95 -16.09
N ILE A 77 13.39 -0.35 -16.28
CA ILE A 77 12.72 -1.38 -15.49
C ILE A 77 13.77 -2.32 -14.87
N PHE A 78 13.45 -2.80 -13.66
CA PHE A 78 14.29 -3.68 -12.86
C PHE A 78 13.47 -4.92 -12.51
N SER A 79 14.09 -6.10 -12.55
CA SER A 79 13.44 -7.34 -12.12
C SER A 79 13.82 -7.61 -10.67
N ASP A 80 12.82 -7.74 -9.79
CA ASP A 80 13.04 -8.29 -8.44
C ASP A 80 13.34 -9.79 -8.58
N SER A 81 14.63 -10.11 -8.50
CA SER A 81 15.11 -11.49 -8.47
C SER A 81 15.58 -11.82 -7.06
N LYS A 82 15.38 -13.07 -6.65
CA LYS A 82 15.69 -13.62 -5.31
C LYS A 82 17.19 -13.63 -4.95
N HIS A 83 18.02 -12.87 -5.65
CA HIS A 83 19.47 -12.79 -5.51
C HIS A 83 20.00 -11.50 -4.87
N GLU A 84 19.18 -10.49 -4.56
CA GLU A 84 19.61 -9.33 -3.75
C GLU A 84 20.29 -9.78 -2.44
N ILE A 85 19.73 -10.82 -1.82
CA ILE A 85 20.19 -11.47 -0.58
C ILE A 85 21.59 -12.09 -0.72
N ARG A 86 22.06 -12.39 -1.95
CA ARG A 86 23.31 -13.13 -2.20
C ARG A 86 24.46 -12.31 -2.79
N GLU A 87 24.23 -11.12 -3.34
CA GLU A 87 25.29 -10.34 -4.00
C GLU A 87 25.52 -8.92 -3.45
N GLY A 88 24.62 -8.31 -2.65
CA GLY A 88 24.74 -6.87 -2.37
C GLY A 88 24.16 -6.27 -1.07
N SER A 89 23.53 -7.05 -0.18
CA SER A 89 22.91 -6.60 1.08
C SER A 89 21.68 -5.67 0.93
N SER A 90 20.75 -5.78 1.89
CA SER A 90 19.54 -4.95 2.00
C SER A 90 19.79 -3.49 2.44
N PHE A 91 21.03 -3.00 2.32
CA PHE A 91 21.45 -1.66 2.74
C PHE A 91 22.06 -0.81 1.60
N GLY A 92 22.16 -1.37 0.40
CA GLY A 92 22.61 -0.66 -0.80
C GLY A 92 24.12 -0.50 -0.94
N ALA A 93 24.55 0.01 -2.09
CA ALA A 93 25.96 0.29 -2.38
C ALA A 93 26.32 1.75 -2.01
N TYR A 94 27.60 1.99 -1.71
CA TYR A 94 28.14 3.35 -1.51
C TYR A 94 27.80 4.23 -2.72
N SER A 95 27.08 5.32 -2.46
CA SER A 95 26.47 6.15 -3.49
C SER A 95 27.47 7.13 -4.12
N SER A 96 28.48 7.55 -3.36
CA SER A 96 29.57 8.41 -3.81
C SER A 96 30.94 7.93 -3.28
N VAL A 97 32.01 8.49 -3.86
CA VAL A 97 33.38 8.33 -3.34
C VAL A 97 33.51 8.95 -1.95
N SER A 98 32.70 9.96 -1.63
CA SER A 98 32.63 10.56 -0.28
C SER A 98 32.16 9.53 0.74
N ASP A 99 31.07 8.82 0.45
CA ASP A 99 30.51 7.82 1.38
C ASP A 99 31.47 6.63 1.58
N LEU A 100 32.16 6.21 0.51
CA LEU A 100 33.14 5.12 0.55
C LEU A 100 34.37 5.47 1.39
N LEU A 101 34.86 6.71 1.34
CA LEU A 101 36.03 7.15 2.12
C LEU A 101 35.64 7.53 3.56
N LEU A 102 34.56 8.28 3.74
CA LEU A 102 34.12 8.75 5.06
C LEU A 102 33.50 7.64 5.93
N GLY A 103 33.26 6.45 5.37
CA GLY A 103 32.91 5.24 6.14
C GLY A 103 34.03 4.69 7.03
N PHE A 104 35.29 5.11 6.81
CA PHE A 104 36.41 4.82 7.70
C PHE A 104 36.56 5.92 8.77
N ASP A 105 37.16 5.59 9.92
CA ASP A 105 37.46 6.57 10.98
C ASP A 105 38.69 7.44 10.65
N ASP A 106 38.84 8.54 11.40
CA ASP A 106 39.86 9.55 11.11
C ASP A 106 41.30 9.05 11.36
N ILE A 107 41.51 8.10 12.28
CA ILE A 107 42.84 7.54 12.53
C ILE A 107 43.24 6.64 11.37
N VAL A 108 42.31 5.80 10.89
CA VAL A 108 42.49 5.00 9.67
C VAL A 108 42.72 5.88 8.45
N LEU A 109 41.97 6.98 8.28
CA LEU A 109 42.15 7.88 7.14
C LEU A 109 43.49 8.65 7.18
N GLN A 110 43.88 9.22 8.33
CA GLN A 110 45.19 9.87 8.49
C GLN A 110 46.33 8.90 8.18
N ALA A 111 46.27 7.67 8.71
CA ALA A 111 47.30 6.65 8.51
C ALA A 111 47.34 6.07 7.08
N ALA A 112 46.19 5.83 6.45
CA ALA A 112 46.11 5.21 5.13
C ALA A 112 46.40 6.21 3.98
N LEU A 113 46.01 7.48 4.15
CA LEU A 113 46.30 8.54 3.18
C LEU A 113 47.64 9.23 3.45
N ASN A 114 48.24 9.02 4.65
CA ASN A 114 49.43 9.70 5.14
C ASN A 114 49.28 11.23 5.08
N VAL A 115 48.23 11.74 5.75
CA VAL A 115 47.89 13.17 5.83
C VAL A 115 47.66 13.61 7.28
N ASN A 116 47.79 14.91 7.54
CA ASN A 116 47.55 15.51 8.84
C ASN A 116 46.05 15.63 9.16
N GLU A 117 45.74 15.78 10.44
CA GLU A 117 44.38 15.99 10.99
C GLU A 117 43.58 17.08 10.26
N GLU A 118 44.18 18.26 10.01
CA GLU A 118 43.59 19.39 9.26
C GLU A 118 43.03 18.99 7.88
N VAL A 119 43.67 18.04 7.19
CA VAL A 119 43.23 17.55 5.87
C VAL A 119 42.02 16.62 5.98
N ILE A 120 41.91 15.89 7.10
CA ILE A 120 40.74 15.05 7.39
C ILE A 120 39.59 15.91 7.93
N GLU A 121 39.85 16.96 8.70
CA GLU A 121 38.84 17.98 9.05
C GLU A 121 38.28 18.65 7.78
N GLU A 122 39.12 19.06 6.83
CA GLU A 122 38.65 19.58 5.53
C GLU A 122 37.78 18.55 4.80
N LEU A 123 38.26 17.31 4.68
CA LEU A 123 37.55 16.20 4.01
C LEU A 123 36.19 15.87 4.68
N ARG A 124 36.11 15.95 6.02
CA ARG A 124 34.87 15.78 6.81
C ARG A 124 33.91 16.97 6.68
N SER A 125 34.45 18.18 6.56
CA SER A 125 33.67 19.42 6.38
C SER A 125 33.14 19.61 4.94
N GLY A 126 33.70 18.86 3.98
CA GLY A 126 33.32 18.89 2.57
C GLY A 126 31.83 18.61 2.37
N GLY A 127 31.10 19.60 1.87
CA GLY A 127 29.65 19.49 1.65
C GLY A 127 29.27 18.34 0.72
N GLN A 128 28.26 17.56 1.12
CA GLN A 128 27.80 16.37 0.40
C GLN A 128 27.48 16.68 -1.07
N GLN A 129 28.20 16.01 -1.98
CA GLN A 129 28.03 16.23 -3.42
C GLN A 129 26.77 15.52 -3.94
N PRO A 130 26.02 16.12 -4.89
CA PRO A 130 24.86 15.48 -5.48
C PRO A 130 25.27 14.31 -6.38
N MET A 131 24.44 13.27 -6.43
CA MET A 131 24.62 12.09 -7.31
C MET A 131 24.78 12.42 -8.80
N ILE A 132 24.32 13.59 -9.22
CA ILE A 132 24.46 14.10 -10.59
C ILE A 132 25.20 15.44 -10.51
N VAL A 133 26.49 15.42 -10.88
CA VAL A 133 27.36 16.60 -10.91
C VAL A 133 27.44 17.22 -12.31
N HIS A 134 27.75 18.53 -12.39
CA HIS A 134 28.06 19.18 -13.65
C HIS A 134 29.49 18.85 -14.12
N GLY A 135 29.63 18.36 -15.37
CA GLY A 135 30.94 18.03 -15.95
C GLY A 135 31.79 19.27 -16.25
N VAL A 136 33.01 19.32 -15.71
CA VAL A 136 33.88 20.51 -15.70
C VAL A 136 35.01 20.44 -16.76
N SER A 137 34.78 19.79 -17.92
CA SER A 137 35.85 19.53 -18.89
C SER A 137 35.39 19.24 -20.32
N LYS A 138 36.35 19.19 -21.25
CA LYS A 138 36.09 18.86 -22.66
C LYS A 138 35.81 17.36 -22.83
N VAL A 139 34.77 17.04 -23.61
CA VAL A 139 34.19 15.70 -23.81
C VAL A 139 35.22 14.56 -23.93
N ALA A 140 36.25 14.73 -24.76
CA ALA A 140 37.24 13.68 -25.03
C ALA A 140 38.10 13.31 -23.81
N GLN A 141 38.42 14.28 -22.93
CA GLN A 141 39.19 14.04 -21.71
C GLN A 141 38.29 13.45 -20.61
N LEU A 142 37.03 13.91 -20.51
CA LEU A 142 36.04 13.36 -19.58
C LEU A 142 35.85 11.85 -19.79
N PHE A 143 35.69 11.37 -21.04
CA PHE A 143 35.50 9.94 -21.29
C PHE A 143 36.64 9.09 -20.72
N GLN A 144 37.89 9.38 -21.08
CA GLN A 144 39.03 8.57 -20.66
C GLN A 144 39.18 8.56 -19.13
N SER A 145 38.98 9.71 -18.47
CA SER A 145 39.02 9.80 -17.01
C SER A 145 37.85 9.06 -16.34
N HIS A 146 36.61 9.26 -16.77
CA HIS A 146 35.45 8.55 -16.18
C HIS A 146 35.55 7.03 -16.34
N TYR A 147 36.02 6.56 -17.50
CA TYR A 147 36.19 5.12 -17.74
C TYR A 147 37.28 4.51 -16.84
N MET A 148 38.43 5.19 -16.68
CA MET A 148 39.48 4.73 -15.76
C MET A 148 39.00 4.76 -14.30
N ASN A 149 38.29 5.81 -13.88
CA ASN A 149 37.69 5.90 -12.55
C ASN A 149 36.66 4.78 -12.31
N MET A 150 35.85 4.44 -13.31
CA MET A 150 34.89 3.32 -13.23
C MET A 150 35.61 1.96 -13.13
N ARG A 151 36.71 1.74 -13.86
CA ARG A 151 37.54 0.52 -13.68
C ARG A 151 38.21 0.49 -12.31
N ALA A 152 38.65 1.63 -11.78
CA ALA A 152 39.21 1.73 -10.43
C ALA A 152 38.19 1.33 -9.35
N PHE A 153 37.00 1.94 -9.38
CA PHE A 153 35.92 1.70 -8.42
C PHE A 153 35.39 0.25 -8.46
N LEU A 154 35.42 -0.38 -9.64
CA LEU A 154 35.02 -1.78 -9.82
C LEU A 154 36.18 -2.79 -9.64
N GLY A 155 37.35 -2.37 -9.15
CA GLY A 155 38.50 -3.25 -8.92
C GLY A 155 39.14 -3.84 -10.18
N PHE A 156 38.77 -3.37 -11.37
CA PHE A 156 39.22 -3.88 -12.67
C PHE A 156 40.49 -3.19 -13.19
N ILE A 157 41.41 -2.73 -12.34
CA ILE A 157 42.71 -2.22 -12.80
C ILE A 157 43.67 -3.40 -13.03
N GLU A 158 43.92 -3.70 -14.29
CA GLU A 158 45.13 -4.41 -14.72
C GLU A 158 46.10 -3.38 -15.30
N ASN A 159 47.41 -3.55 -15.07
CA ASN A 159 48.45 -2.59 -15.47
C ASN A 159 48.80 -2.66 -16.96
N GLY A 160 47.79 -2.58 -17.83
CA GLY A 160 47.92 -2.58 -19.29
C GLY A 160 47.31 -1.34 -19.94
N MET A 161 48.02 -0.73 -20.90
CA MET A 161 47.47 0.34 -21.73
C MET A 161 46.45 -0.25 -22.72
N ILE A 162 45.26 0.37 -22.81
CA ILE A 162 44.14 -0.16 -23.62
C ILE A 162 44.12 0.52 -24.99
N GLU A 163 44.15 -0.27 -26.06
CA GLU A 163 43.74 0.21 -27.38
C GLU A 163 42.21 0.41 -27.42
N VAL A 164 41.77 1.67 -27.50
CA VAL A 164 40.36 1.99 -27.76
C VAL A 164 40.05 1.68 -29.23
N ASN A 165 39.61 0.45 -29.50
CA ASN A 165 39.33 -0.04 -30.84
C ASN A 165 38.05 0.60 -31.42
N LYS A 166 38.21 1.78 -32.03
CA LYS A 166 37.15 2.59 -32.67
C LYS A 166 36.39 1.86 -33.80
N ASN A 167 36.88 0.71 -34.26
CA ASN A 167 36.38 0.02 -35.46
C ASN A 167 35.31 -1.04 -35.16
N LYS A 168 35.08 -1.39 -33.88
CA LYS A 168 33.87 -2.12 -33.47
C LYS A 168 32.94 -1.18 -32.70
N LYS A 169 31.77 -0.93 -33.29
CA LYS A 169 30.63 -0.30 -32.63
C LYS A 169 29.63 -1.40 -32.32
N ASP A 170 29.35 -1.62 -31.04
CA ASP A 170 28.14 -2.36 -30.68
C ASP A 170 26.96 -1.47 -31.05
N LYS A 171 26.20 -1.88 -32.08
CA LYS A 171 25.10 -1.06 -32.59
C LYS A 171 23.96 -1.12 -31.59
N ALA A 172 23.82 -0.07 -30.79
CA ALA A 172 22.65 0.17 -29.97
C ALA A 172 21.37 -0.05 -30.80
N PHE A 173 20.42 -0.81 -30.26
CA PHE A 173 19.10 -0.93 -30.88
C PHE A 173 18.42 0.44 -30.79
N ASN A 174 17.76 0.89 -31.85
CA ASN A 174 16.94 2.10 -31.82
C ASN A 174 15.51 1.73 -32.21
N ILE A 175 14.60 1.85 -31.25
CA ILE A 175 13.18 1.50 -31.40
C ILE A 175 12.44 2.44 -32.36
N LEU A 176 12.95 3.66 -32.57
CA LEU A 176 12.43 4.62 -33.55
C LEU A 176 12.99 4.38 -34.98
N GLU A 177 13.98 3.50 -35.11
CA GLU A 177 14.48 2.99 -36.40
C GLU A 177 13.97 1.55 -36.68
N ALA A 178 13.18 0.98 -35.76
CA ALA A 178 12.62 -0.35 -35.91
C ALA A 178 11.40 -0.34 -36.85
N LYS A 179 11.15 -1.45 -37.54
CA LYS A 179 9.95 -1.61 -38.34
C LYS A 179 8.73 -1.75 -37.41
N HIS A 180 7.65 -1.01 -37.70
CA HIS A 180 6.37 -1.19 -37.03
C HIS A 180 5.78 -2.58 -37.29
N ASP A 181 5.10 -3.15 -36.29
CA ASP A 181 4.33 -4.40 -36.42
C ASP A 181 2.91 -4.10 -36.94
N PHE A 182 2.35 -2.94 -36.60
CA PHE A 182 1.11 -2.40 -37.17
C PHE A 182 1.25 -0.88 -37.45
N GLU A 183 0.67 -0.41 -38.55
CA GLU A 183 0.61 1.01 -38.93
C GLU A 183 -0.59 1.27 -39.85
N ASN A 184 -1.35 2.35 -39.58
CA ASN A 184 -2.37 2.91 -40.46
C ASN A 184 -2.48 4.44 -40.23
N CYS A 185 -3.48 5.10 -40.83
CA CYS A 185 -3.70 6.54 -40.66
C CYS A 185 -3.89 6.99 -39.20
N ASN A 186 -4.37 6.07 -38.35
CA ASN A 186 -4.75 6.34 -36.97
C ASN A 186 -3.56 6.16 -36.00
N GLY A 187 -2.45 5.58 -36.44
CA GLY A 187 -1.25 5.43 -35.62
C GLY A 187 -0.37 4.23 -36.01
N TRP A 188 0.59 3.91 -35.13
CA TRP A 188 1.42 2.71 -35.25
C TRP A 188 1.75 2.08 -33.89
N SER A 189 2.12 0.80 -33.93
CA SER A 189 2.66 0.07 -32.77
C SER A 189 3.73 -0.95 -33.17
N LEU A 190 4.62 -1.27 -32.22
CA LEU A 190 5.70 -2.24 -32.39
C LEU A 190 6.07 -2.93 -31.05
N ILE A 191 6.52 -4.19 -31.11
CA ILE A 191 6.99 -4.97 -29.96
C ILE A 191 8.40 -5.52 -30.21
N VAL A 192 9.37 -5.06 -29.41
CA VAL A 192 10.75 -5.54 -29.38
C VAL A 192 10.84 -6.73 -28.42
N THR A 193 11.20 -7.90 -28.97
CA THR A 193 11.44 -9.15 -28.23
C THR A 193 12.90 -9.59 -28.40
N SER A 194 13.29 -10.68 -27.73
CA SER A 194 14.59 -11.33 -27.91
C SER A 194 14.84 -11.90 -29.32
N LYS A 195 13.88 -11.75 -30.25
CA LYS A 195 14.04 -11.96 -31.70
C LYS A 195 14.57 -10.73 -32.45
N GLN A 196 14.22 -9.51 -32.02
CA GLN A 196 14.66 -8.26 -32.66
C GLN A 196 15.88 -7.65 -31.96
N MET A 197 16.02 -7.85 -30.65
CA MET A 197 17.18 -7.42 -29.88
C MET A 197 17.69 -8.58 -29.01
N ASP A 198 18.81 -9.19 -29.41
CA ASP A 198 19.45 -10.32 -28.70
C ASP A 198 19.69 -10.01 -27.21
N ALA A 199 19.92 -8.74 -26.86
CA ALA A 199 20.14 -8.26 -25.51
C ALA A 199 18.94 -8.50 -24.56
N LEU A 200 17.72 -8.74 -25.07
CA LEU A 200 16.56 -9.13 -24.26
C LEU A 200 16.57 -10.61 -23.83
N LYS A 201 17.45 -11.46 -24.38
CA LYS A 201 17.47 -12.91 -24.08
C LYS A 201 17.68 -13.23 -22.60
N ASP A 202 18.36 -12.36 -21.87
CA ASP A 202 18.68 -12.51 -20.45
C ASP A 202 17.87 -11.53 -19.58
N SER A 203 16.72 -11.03 -20.07
CA SER A 203 15.77 -10.16 -19.36
C SER A 203 14.43 -10.85 -19.17
N ASP A 204 13.72 -10.60 -18.07
CA ASP A 204 12.32 -11.05 -17.94
C ASP A 204 11.36 -10.28 -18.86
N PHE A 205 11.81 -9.14 -19.41
CA PHE A 205 10.97 -8.17 -20.11
C PHE A 205 11.14 -8.17 -21.63
N GLY A 206 10.04 -7.90 -22.32
CA GLY A 206 10.02 -7.33 -23.67
C GLY A 206 9.69 -5.84 -23.61
N ILE A 207 9.76 -5.14 -24.74
CA ILE A 207 9.51 -3.70 -24.82
C ILE A 207 8.52 -3.42 -25.95
N PHE A 208 7.62 -2.46 -25.77
CA PHE A 208 6.69 -2.02 -26.81
C PHE A 208 6.66 -0.49 -26.93
N MET A 209 6.19 0.00 -28.07
CA MET A 209 5.92 1.42 -28.28
C MET A 209 4.68 1.60 -29.15
N VAL A 210 3.87 2.61 -28.80
CA VAL A 210 2.61 2.96 -29.47
C VAL A 210 2.57 4.47 -29.70
N ASN A 211 2.08 4.86 -30.87
CA ASN A 211 1.77 6.24 -31.23
C ASN A 211 0.35 6.29 -31.81
N LEU A 212 -0.57 6.95 -31.11
CA LEU A 212 -1.93 7.20 -31.58
C LEU A 212 -2.00 8.62 -32.17
N SER A 213 -2.48 8.74 -33.41
CA SER A 213 -2.89 10.02 -34.02
C SER A 213 -3.98 10.68 -33.18
N LYS A 214 -4.16 12.00 -33.28
CA LYS A 214 -5.21 12.72 -32.53
C LYS A 214 -6.59 12.11 -32.76
N GLY A 215 -7.35 11.87 -31.71
CA GLY A 215 -8.67 11.23 -31.79
C GLY A 215 -8.64 9.74 -32.17
N ALA A 216 -7.47 9.09 -32.24
CA ALA A 216 -7.38 7.65 -32.45
C ALA A 216 -7.42 6.85 -31.13
N MET A 217 -7.84 5.60 -31.24
CA MET A 217 -7.93 4.59 -30.17
C MET A 217 -7.16 3.34 -30.58
N MET A 218 -6.32 2.77 -29.69
CA MET A 218 -5.98 1.35 -29.81
C MET A 218 -7.20 0.54 -29.36
N GLY A 219 -7.79 -0.21 -30.30
CA GLY A 219 -9.11 -0.80 -30.14
C GLY A 219 -9.22 -1.75 -28.93
N PRO A 220 -10.42 -1.94 -28.35
CA PRO A 220 -10.62 -2.78 -27.17
C PRO A 220 -9.98 -4.15 -27.30
N HIS A 221 -8.99 -4.46 -26.46
CA HIS A 221 -8.17 -5.67 -26.53
C HIS A 221 -7.71 -6.15 -25.17
N TRP A 222 -7.28 -7.40 -25.04
CA TRP A 222 -6.62 -7.89 -23.83
C TRP A 222 -5.32 -8.61 -24.13
N ASN A 223 -4.45 -8.68 -23.13
CA ASN A 223 -3.15 -9.34 -23.23
C ASN A 223 -3.21 -10.75 -22.61
N PRO A 224 -3.11 -11.83 -23.41
CA PRO A 224 -3.30 -13.21 -22.93
C PRO A 224 -2.05 -13.80 -22.26
N LEU A 225 -0.87 -13.17 -22.39
CA LEU A 225 0.42 -13.71 -21.93
C LEU A 225 1.25 -12.77 -21.04
N THR A 226 0.89 -11.48 -20.92
CA THR A 226 1.73 -10.47 -20.25
C THR A 226 0.90 -9.45 -19.47
N VAL A 227 1.52 -8.82 -18.48
CA VAL A 227 1.15 -7.48 -18.00
C VAL A 227 1.79 -6.44 -18.94
N GLU A 228 1.14 -5.30 -19.14
CA GLU A 228 1.75 -4.11 -19.74
C GLU A 228 2.08 -3.07 -18.67
N ILE A 229 3.30 -2.55 -18.69
CA ILE A 229 3.77 -1.45 -17.83
C ILE A 229 4.21 -0.31 -18.74
N ALA A 230 3.35 0.68 -18.94
CA ALA A 230 3.53 1.76 -19.90
C ALA A 230 3.93 3.09 -19.24
N VAL A 231 4.79 3.84 -19.91
CA VAL A 231 5.23 5.20 -19.55
C VAL A 231 4.84 6.15 -20.68
N VAL A 232 4.09 7.21 -20.35
CA VAL A 232 3.66 8.21 -21.34
C VAL A 232 4.84 9.09 -21.75
N LEU A 233 5.08 9.18 -23.06
CA LEU A 233 6.19 9.94 -23.65
C LEU A 233 5.77 11.25 -24.28
N ARG A 234 4.53 11.34 -24.77
CA ARG A 234 3.98 12.56 -25.35
C ARG A 234 2.47 12.65 -25.21
N GLY A 235 1.99 13.87 -24.95
CA GLY A 235 0.57 14.21 -25.01
C GLY A 235 -0.22 13.61 -23.85
N ARG A 236 -1.51 13.36 -24.09
CA ARG A 236 -2.46 12.88 -23.08
C ARG A 236 -3.38 11.83 -23.67
N GLY A 237 -3.85 10.90 -22.85
CA GLY A 237 -4.80 9.87 -23.24
C GLY A 237 -5.71 9.43 -22.11
N MET A 238 -6.84 8.83 -22.46
CA MET A 238 -7.69 8.07 -21.55
C MET A 238 -7.33 6.59 -21.65
N VAL A 239 -7.22 5.92 -20.51
CA VAL A 239 -7.14 4.46 -20.43
C VAL A 239 -8.36 3.96 -19.69
N HIS A 240 -9.10 3.05 -20.33
CA HIS A 240 -10.23 2.35 -19.75
C HIS A 240 -9.86 0.87 -19.66
N VAL A 241 -9.86 0.31 -18.45
CA VAL A 241 -9.56 -1.09 -18.14
C VAL A 241 -10.80 -1.76 -17.55
N VAL A 242 -11.15 -2.93 -18.06
CA VAL A 242 -12.29 -3.74 -17.62
C VAL A 242 -11.81 -4.90 -16.75
N CYS A 243 -12.48 -5.12 -15.62
CA CYS A 243 -12.23 -6.24 -14.74
C CYS A 243 -12.96 -7.51 -15.22
N PRO A 244 -12.38 -8.71 -15.08
CA PRO A 244 -13.07 -9.96 -15.36
C PRO A 244 -14.28 -10.15 -14.43
N SER A 245 -15.48 -10.37 -15.00
CA SER A 245 -16.75 -10.50 -14.27
C SER A 245 -16.89 -11.76 -13.38
N THR A 246 -15.78 -12.49 -13.17
CA THR A 246 -15.65 -13.63 -12.24
C THR A 246 -15.02 -13.23 -10.91
N VAL A 247 -14.64 -11.96 -10.77
CA VAL A 247 -14.05 -11.34 -9.58
C VAL A 247 -15.12 -10.44 -8.95
N ASP A 248 -15.17 -10.34 -7.62
CA ASP A 248 -16.13 -9.47 -6.94
C ASP A 248 -15.90 -8.00 -7.34
N GLU A 249 -16.96 -7.18 -7.45
CA GLU A 249 -16.79 -5.73 -7.61
C GLU A 249 -16.06 -5.12 -6.40
N ALA A 250 -16.08 -5.74 -5.23
CA ALA A 250 -15.24 -5.37 -4.09
C ALA A 250 -13.73 -5.58 -4.37
N GLU A 251 -13.36 -6.62 -5.14
CA GLU A 251 -11.98 -7.02 -5.42
C GLU A 251 -11.42 -6.39 -6.71
N CYS A 252 -12.24 -6.19 -7.75
CA CYS A 252 -11.82 -5.59 -9.02
C CYS A 252 -12.92 -4.69 -9.61
N LYS A 253 -12.62 -3.40 -9.79
CA LYS A 253 -13.53 -2.40 -10.38
C LYS A 253 -13.01 -1.93 -11.72
N ASN A 254 -13.88 -1.78 -12.72
CA ASN A 254 -13.54 -1.15 -14.00
C ASN A 254 -12.92 0.23 -13.76
N LEU A 255 -11.74 0.47 -14.32
CA LEU A 255 -10.97 1.69 -14.13
C LEU A 255 -11.06 2.57 -15.38
N ARG A 256 -11.31 3.86 -15.17
CA ARG A 256 -11.17 4.92 -16.17
C ARG A 256 -10.25 5.97 -15.60
N PHE A 257 -9.17 6.28 -16.30
CA PHE A 257 -8.22 7.28 -15.84
C PHE A 257 -7.52 7.97 -17.02
N ARG A 258 -7.39 9.30 -16.92
CA ARG A 258 -6.52 10.08 -17.78
C ARG A 258 -5.05 9.87 -17.38
N VAL A 259 -4.16 9.90 -18.37
CA VAL A 259 -2.70 9.93 -18.21
C VAL A 259 -2.06 11.02 -19.08
N GLU A 260 -0.93 11.57 -18.64
CA GLU A 260 -0.15 12.62 -19.30
C GLU A 260 1.38 12.39 -19.20
N GLU A 261 2.19 13.25 -19.84
CA GLU A 261 3.65 13.03 -20.00
C GLU A 261 4.40 12.76 -18.69
N GLY A 262 4.97 11.55 -18.58
CA GLY A 262 5.68 11.08 -17.39
C GLY A 262 4.87 10.15 -16.49
N ASP A 263 3.55 10.05 -16.67
CA ASP A 263 2.73 9.07 -15.96
C ASP A 263 3.13 7.63 -16.34
N VAL A 264 2.96 6.73 -15.37
CA VAL A 264 3.12 5.29 -15.54
C VAL A 264 1.77 4.62 -15.28
N PHE A 265 1.31 3.78 -16.22
CA PHE A 265 0.12 2.97 -16.06
C PHE A 265 0.43 1.49 -16.25
N VAL A 266 -0.31 0.64 -15.53
CA VAL A 266 -0.15 -0.82 -15.55
C VAL A 266 -1.48 -1.45 -15.89
N VAL A 267 -1.51 -2.33 -16.90
CA VAL A 267 -2.68 -3.15 -17.21
C VAL A 267 -2.35 -4.62 -17.02
N PRO A 268 -2.96 -5.31 -16.04
CA PRO A 268 -2.69 -6.72 -15.80
C PRO A 268 -3.11 -7.62 -16.96
N ARG A 269 -2.51 -8.81 -17.01
CA ARG A 269 -2.88 -9.88 -17.93
C ARG A 269 -4.39 -10.17 -17.86
N TYR A 270 -4.98 -10.55 -18.99
CA TYR A 270 -6.41 -10.86 -19.17
C TYR A 270 -7.43 -9.72 -18.95
N HIS A 271 -7.01 -8.51 -18.57
CA HIS A 271 -7.92 -7.38 -18.46
C HIS A 271 -8.11 -6.75 -19.85
N PRO A 272 -9.35 -6.63 -20.38
CA PRO A 272 -9.61 -5.87 -21.58
C PRO A 272 -9.37 -4.38 -21.35
N MET A 273 -8.78 -3.70 -22.32
CA MET A 273 -8.46 -2.28 -22.25
C MET A 273 -8.69 -1.57 -23.58
N ALA A 274 -8.97 -0.27 -23.50
CA ALA A 274 -8.85 0.67 -24.61
C ALA A 274 -7.94 1.83 -24.19
N GLN A 275 -7.07 2.24 -25.12
CA GLN A 275 -6.15 3.37 -24.94
C GLN A 275 -6.51 4.41 -25.99
N ILE A 276 -6.88 5.62 -25.56
CA ILE A 276 -7.58 6.61 -26.39
C ILE A 276 -6.84 7.95 -26.32
N SER A 277 -6.53 8.53 -27.47
CA SER A 277 -5.97 9.88 -27.55
C SER A 277 -7.07 10.96 -27.56
N PHE A 278 -6.73 12.16 -27.09
CA PHE A 278 -7.60 13.33 -27.23
C PHE A 278 -7.50 13.94 -28.63
N ASN A 279 -8.50 14.74 -29.02
CA ASN A 279 -8.51 15.48 -30.28
C ASN A 279 -7.39 16.55 -30.37
N ASN A 280 -6.78 16.94 -29.23
CA ASN A 280 -5.79 18.01 -29.17
C ASN A 280 -4.36 17.58 -29.53
N GLU A 281 -3.90 16.37 -29.17
CA GLU A 281 -2.53 15.89 -29.43
C GLU A 281 -2.45 14.37 -29.54
N SER A 282 -1.46 13.88 -30.29
CA SER A 282 -1.14 12.45 -30.37
C SER A 282 -0.71 11.89 -29.02
N PHE A 283 -1.26 10.74 -28.66
CA PHE A 283 -0.90 10.03 -27.43
C PHE A 283 0.22 9.01 -27.74
N VAL A 284 1.41 9.23 -27.20
CA VAL A 284 2.58 8.38 -27.45
C VAL A 284 3.07 7.80 -26.13
N PHE A 285 3.21 6.48 -26.07
CA PHE A 285 3.71 5.77 -24.89
C PHE A 285 4.65 4.63 -25.30
N MET A 286 5.63 4.35 -24.45
CA MET A 286 6.41 3.12 -24.50
C MET A 286 5.99 2.23 -23.33
N GLY A 287 6.33 0.96 -23.35
CA GLY A 287 6.18 0.14 -22.15
C GLY A 287 7.04 -1.11 -22.16
N PHE A 288 6.95 -1.84 -21.05
CA PHE A 288 7.58 -3.12 -20.84
C PHE A 288 6.50 -4.22 -20.74
N THR A 289 6.71 -5.34 -21.44
CA THR A 289 5.92 -6.56 -21.24
C THR A 289 6.65 -7.45 -20.25
N THR A 290 5.95 -8.05 -19.28
CA THR A 290 6.48 -9.06 -18.35
C THR A 290 6.73 -10.43 -19.02
N THR A 291 7.21 -10.42 -20.26
CA THR A 291 7.70 -11.58 -21.00
C THR A 291 8.52 -11.13 -22.21
N GLN A 292 9.61 -11.85 -22.49
CA GLN A 292 10.33 -11.75 -23.77
C GLN A 292 9.57 -12.33 -24.97
N LYS A 293 8.59 -13.21 -24.74
CA LYS A 293 7.96 -13.98 -25.82
C LYS A 293 7.07 -13.06 -26.66
N ASN A 294 6.77 -13.46 -27.90
CA ASN A 294 5.71 -12.82 -28.68
C ASN A 294 4.39 -12.90 -27.90
N ASN A 295 4.03 -11.78 -27.28
CA ASN A 295 2.66 -11.53 -26.87
C ASN A 295 1.85 -11.15 -28.12
N HIS A 296 0.64 -11.68 -28.22
CA HIS A 296 -0.29 -11.36 -29.30
C HIS A 296 -1.55 -10.79 -28.63
N PRO A 297 -1.68 -9.45 -28.52
CA PRO A 297 -2.89 -8.81 -28.02
C PRO A 297 -4.11 -9.29 -28.81
N GLN A 298 -5.22 -9.58 -28.12
CA GLN A 298 -6.44 -10.10 -28.72
C GLN A 298 -7.47 -8.98 -28.79
N TYR A 299 -7.80 -8.53 -30.00
CA TYR A 299 -8.74 -7.43 -30.25
C TYR A 299 -10.18 -7.95 -30.29
N LEU A 300 -11.11 -7.22 -29.67
CA LEU A 300 -12.54 -7.54 -29.64
C LEU A 300 -13.28 -7.09 -30.90
N VAL A 301 -12.87 -5.97 -31.50
CA VAL A 301 -13.53 -5.34 -32.66
C VAL A 301 -12.52 -4.94 -33.74
N GLY A 302 -13.00 -4.80 -34.98
CA GLY A 302 -12.16 -4.50 -36.15
C GLY A 302 -11.86 -5.73 -37.02
N SER A 303 -11.14 -5.53 -38.11
CA SER A 303 -10.87 -6.56 -39.13
C SER A 303 -9.84 -7.62 -38.72
N ALA A 304 -9.07 -7.40 -37.65
CA ALA A 304 -8.15 -8.38 -37.05
C ALA A 304 -8.66 -8.96 -35.71
N SER A 305 -9.94 -8.79 -35.38
CA SER A 305 -10.52 -9.18 -34.09
C SER A 305 -10.94 -10.65 -33.98
N VAL A 306 -11.05 -11.14 -32.75
CA VAL A 306 -11.59 -12.48 -32.44
C VAL A 306 -13.03 -12.65 -32.93
N PHE A 307 -13.81 -11.57 -33.06
CA PHE A 307 -15.17 -11.58 -33.61
C PHE A 307 -15.21 -11.88 -35.11
N GLN A 308 -14.10 -11.80 -35.84
CA GLN A 308 -14.01 -12.27 -37.23
C GLN A 308 -13.72 -13.79 -37.32
N VAL A 309 -13.22 -14.40 -36.23
CA VAL A 309 -12.78 -15.80 -36.18
C VAL A 309 -13.86 -16.74 -35.63
N LEU A 310 -14.69 -16.24 -34.71
CA LEU A 310 -15.77 -17.00 -34.06
C LEU A 310 -17.03 -17.09 -34.93
N ASP A 311 -17.80 -18.17 -34.81
CA ASP A 311 -19.05 -18.34 -35.57
C ASP A 311 -20.07 -17.27 -35.16
N LYS A 312 -20.54 -16.49 -36.13
CA LYS A 312 -21.43 -15.34 -35.90
C LYS A 312 -22.75 -15.71 -35.23
N ARG A 313 -23.24 -16.96 -35.35
CA ARG A 313 -24.45 -17.43 -34.66
C ARG A 313 -24.17 -17.74 -33.19
N VAL A 314 -22.96 -18.23 -32.90
CA VAL A 314 -22.50 -18.43 -31.52
C VAL A 314 -22.31 -17.08 -30.84
N LEU A 315 -21.65 -16.12 -31.49
CA LEU A 315 -21.54 -14.75 -30.97
C LEU A 315 -22.91 -14.09 -30.76
N ALA A 316 -23.81 -14.19 -31.74
CA ALA A 316 -25.17 -13.64 -31.63
C ALA A 316 -25.94 -14.24 -30.44
N ALA A 317 -25.87 -15.57 -30.27
CA ALA A 317 -26.49 -16.26 -29.14
C ALA A 317 -25.85 -15.89 -27.79
N SER A 318 -24.52 -15.77 -27.72
CA SER A 318 -23.79 -15.38 -26.50
C SER A 318 -24.06 -13.93 -26.08
N LEU A 319 -24.33 -13.04 -27.02
CA LEU A 319 -24.67 -11.63 -26.77
C LEU A 319 -26.19 -11.38 -26.67
N GLY A 320 -27.03 -12.40 -26.91
CA GLY A 320 -28.49 -12.27 -26.91
C GLY A 320 -29.08 -11.43 -28.06
N VAL A 321 -28.33 -11.26 -29.17
CA VAL A 321 -28.71 -10.40 -30.30
C VAL A 321 -29.11 -11.20 -31.56
N SER A 322 -29.67 -10.52 -32.56
CA SER A 322 -30.00 -11.15 -33.84
C SER A 322 -28.76 -11.42 -34.69
N ASN A 323 -28.82 -12.44 -35.56
CA ASN A 323 -27.76 -12.71 -36.55
C ASN A 323 -27.52 -11.53 -37.51
N ALA A 324 -28.54 -10.69 -37.78
CA ALA A 324 -28.40 -9.50 -38.60
C ALA A 324 -27.58 -8.41 -37.87
N THR A 325 -27.96 -8.10 -36.63
CA THR A 325 -27.24 -7.19 -35.73
C THR A 325 -25.79 -7.62 -35.51
N MET A 326 -25.55 -8.92 -35.34
CA MET A 326 -24.19 -9.45 -35.23
C MET A 326 -23.41 -9.32 -36.55
N GLY A 327 -24.08 -9.53 -37.69
CA GLY A 327 -23.51 -9.30 -39.02
C GLY A 327 -23.07 -7.85 -39.22
N GLU A 328 -23.93 -6.90 -38.85
CA GLU A 328 -23.66 -5.45 -38.86
C GLU A 328 -22.42 -5.14 -37.99
N ILE A 329 -22.43 -5.52 -36.70
CA ILE A 329 -21.32 -5.31 -35.76
C ILE A 329 -19.99 -5.88 -36.29
N SER A 330 -19.99 -7.10 -36.84
CA SER A 330 -18.77 -7.68 -37.45
C SER A 330 -18.27 -6.95 -38.69
N SER A 331 -19.09 -6.12 -39.34
CA SER A 331 -18.77 -5.44 -40.61
C SER A 331 -18.56 -3.93 -40.48
N ALA A 332 -19.03 -3.33 -39.39
CA ALA A 332 -19.06 -1.88 -39.18
C ALA A 332 -17.66 -1.25 -39.00
N GLN A 333 -16.69 -1.98 -38.44
CA GLN A 333 -15.32 -1.50 -38.26
C GLN A 333 -14.36 -2.22 -39.21
N SER A 334 -13.85 -1.48 -40.20
CA SER A 334 -12.91 -1.97 -41.21
C SER A 334 -11.45 -1.87 -40.78
N ASP A 335 -11.09 -0.92 -39.90
CA ASP A 335 -9.75 -0.84 -39.32
C ASP A 335 -9.47 -2.07 -38.42
N ALA A 336 -8.18 -2.41 -38.30
CA ALA A 336 -7.76 -3.69 -37.73
C ALA A 336 -7.42 -3.63 -36.23
N ILE A 337 -6.65 -2.62 -35.81
CA ILE A 337 -6.02 -2.52 -34.48
C ILE A 337 -6.11 -1.10 -33.91
N ILE A 338 -5.68 -0.09 -34.67
CA ILE A 338 -5.82 1.32 -34.28
C ILE A 338 -6.95 1.95 -35.09
N LEU A 339 -7.95 2.49 -34.40
CA LEU A 339 -9.23 2.92 -34.95
C LEU A 339 -9.36 4.46 -34.82
N ASP A 340 -10.15 5.10 -35.70
CA ASP A 340 -10.68 6.43 -35.39
C ASP A 340 -11.68 6.32 -34.23
N CYS A 341 -11.58 7.27 -33.29
CA CYS A 341 -12.50 7.46 -32.17
C CYS A 341 -12.52 8.95 -31.79
N THR A 342 -12.73 9.82 -32.78
CA THR A 342 -12.78 11.27 -32.61
C THR A 342 -13.71 11.67 -31.45
N SER A 343 -13.18 12.39 -30.46
CA SER A 343 -13.82 12.80 -29.19
C SER A 343 -14.10 11.71 -28.14
N CYS A 344 -13.66 10.46 -28.33
CA CYS A 344 -13.91 9.39 -27.37
C CYS A 344 -13.18 9.59 -26.02
N ALA A 345 -11.96 10.16 -26.03
CA ALA A 345 -11.25 10.47 -24.79
C ALA A 345 -11.93 11.60 -24.02
N GLU A 346 -12.41 12.63 -24.71
CA GLU A 346 -13.20 13.72 -24.14
C GLU A 346 -14.54 13.24 -23.55
N GLU A 347 -15.10 12.11 -23.99
CA GLU A 347 -16.31 11.48 -23.40
C GLU A 347 -15.96 10.66 -22.15
N GLU A 348 -14.92 9.81 -22.24
CA GLU A 348 -14.46 8.99 -21.10
C GLU A 348 -13.91 9.85 -19.94
N GLU A 349 -13.30 11.02 -20.20
CA GLU A 349 -12.94 11.99 -19.15
C GLU A 349 -14.19 12.59 -18.46
N ARG A 350 -15.26 12.88 -19.21
CA ARG A 350 -16.53 13.39 -18.65
C ARG A 350 -17.25 12.34 -17.80
N GLU A 351 -17.25 11.07 -18.22
CA GLU A 351 -17.75 9.96 -17.41
C GLU A 351 -16.88 9.72 -16.16
N GLN A 352 -15.54 9.84 -16.27
CA GLN A 352 -14.64 9.77 -15.10
C GLN A 352 -14.95 10.89 -14.09
N GLU A 353 -15.12 12.14 -14.54
CA GLU A 353 -15.52 13.25 -13.68
C GLU A 353 -16.90 13.05 -13.04
N ALA A 354 -17.89 12.62 -13.83
CA ALA A 354 -19.24 12.36 -13.33
C ALA A 354 -19.26 11.26 -12.26
N ALA A 355 -18.51 10.16 -12.48
CA ALA A 355 -18.35 9.08 -11.51
C ALA A 355 -17.62 9.54 -10.24
N LYS A 356 -16.61 10.42 -10.37
CA LYS A 356 -15.92 11.02 -9.21
C LYS A 356 -16.88 11.89 -8.39
N ARG A 357 -17.60 12.82 -9.01
CA ARG A 357 -18.55 13.72 -8.31
C ARG A 357 -19.62 12.94 -7.55
N ARG A 358 -20.17 11.87 -8.16
CA ARG A 358 -21.15 10.99 -7.48
C ARG A 358 -20.59 10.34 -6.21
N ARG A 359 -19.33 9.89 -6.22
CA ARG A 359 -18.66 9.32 -5.03
C ARG A 359 -18.40 10.38 -3.95
N GLU A 360 -18.04 11.59 -4.36
CA GLU A 360 -17.83 12.73 -3.43
C GLU A 360 -19.16 13.16 -2.78
N GLU A 361 -20.26 13.21 -3.55
CA GLU A 361 -21.61 13.43 -3.01
C GLU A 361 -22.07 12.30 -2.08
N GLU A 362 -21.82 11.04 -2.42
CA GLU A 362 -22.21 9.90 -1.61
C GLU A 362 -21.45 9.87 -0.28
N ALA A 363 -20.14 10.08 -0.30
CA ALA A 363 -19.31 10.17 0.90
C ALA A 363 -19.73 11.35 1.80
N ALA A 364 -20.08 12.50 1.21
CA ALA A 364 -20.61 13.65 1.97
C ALA A 364 -21.94 13.31 2.66
N ARG A 365 -22.87 12.63 1.99
CA ARG A 365 -24.15 12.18 2.58
C ARG A 365 -23.95 11.12 3.67
N GLN A 366 -22.99 10.21 3.50
CA GLN A 366 -22.64 9.22 4.53
C GLN A 366 -22.10 9.91 5.80
N HIS A 367 -21.18 10.85 5.66
CA HIS A 367 -20.65 11.66 6.76
C HIS A 367 -21.74 12.54 7.44
N GLU A 368 -22.64 13.15 6.66
CA GLU A 368 -23.79 13.89 7.21
C GLU A 368 -24.72 12.97 8.03
N ALA A 369 -25.03 11.78 7.52
CA ALA A 369 -25.85 10.80 8.24
C ALA A 369 -25.16 10.26 9.50
N GLU A 370 -23.84 10.04 9.48
CA GLU A 370 -23.06 9.61 10.64
C GLU A 370 -23.00 10.70 11.72
N THR A 371 -22.69 11.95 11.35
CA THR A 371 -22.68 13.07 12.29
C THR A 371 -24.05 13.35 12.90
N LYS A 372 -25.14 13.19 12.13
CA LYS A 372 -26.51 13.29 12.65
C LYS A 372 -26.86 12.18 13.64
N ARG A 373 -26.51 10.92 13.34
CA ARG A 373 -26.70 9.79 14.29
C ARG A 373 -25.94 10.02 15.59
N ARG A 374 -24.69 10.47 15.51
CA ARG A 374 -23.88 10.77 16.69
C ARG A 374 -24.47 11.90 17.54
N GLN A 375 -25.11 12.89 16.92
CA GLN A 375 -25.86 13.93 17.65
C GLN A 375 -27.11 13.37 18.33
N GLU A 376 -27.88 12.52 17.64
CA GLU A 376 -29.05 11.83 18.20
C GLU A 376 -28.68 10.91 19.37
N GLU A 377 -27.54 10.21 19.28
CA GLU A 377 -26.97 9.38 20.35
C GLU A 377 -26.50 10.22 21.55
N GLU A 378 -25.83 11.35 21.32
CA GLU A 378 -25.39 12.26 22.39
C GLU A 378 -26.57 12.95 23.09
N GLU A 379 -27.60 13.36 22.34
CA GLU A 379 -28.85 13.92 22.89
C GLU A 379 -29.62 12.87 23.71
N ALA A 380 -29.73 11.64 23.20
CA ALA A 380 -30.35 10.53 23.93
C ALA A 380 -29.58 10.17 25.21
N ALA A 381 -28.24 10.20 25.19
CA ALA A 381 -27.41 9.96 26.38
C ALA A 381 -27.61 11.06 27.44
N ARG A 382 -27.58 12.33 27.04
CA ARG A 382 -27.89 13.47 27.92
C ARG A 382 -29.30 13.34 28.54
N GLN A 383 -30.29 12.98 27.73
CA GLN A 383 -31.65 12.81 28.21
C GLN A 383 -31.77 11.67 29.24
N GLN A 384 -31.03 10.57 29.06
CA GLN A 384 -30.96 9.48 30.04
C GLN A 384 -30.24 9.89 31.34
N GLU A 385 -29.19 10.70 31.25
CA GLU A 385 -28.48 11.24 32.42
C GLU A 385 -29.39 12.17 33.25
N GLU A 386 -30.13 13.07 32.60
CA GLU A 386 -31.14 13.92 33.27
C GLU A 386 -32.28 13.11 33.90
N ASP A 387 -32.78 12.08 33.21
CA ASP A 387 -33.86 11.22 33.71
C ASP A 387 -33.39 10.36 34.90
N ALA A 388 -32.13 9.93 34.90
CA ALA A 388 -31.50 9.22 36.02
C ALA A 388 -31.26 10.15 37.22
N ALA A 389 -30.75 11.36 36.99
CA ALA A 389 -30.54 12.36 38.03
C ALA A 389 -31.87 12.76 38.70
N ARG A 390 -32.95 12.94 37.92
CA ARG A 390 -34.28 13.23 38.49
C ARG A 390 -34.80 12.07 39.35
N ARG A 391 -34.65 10.81 38.91
CA ARG A 391 -35.03 9.64 39.71
C ARG A 391 -34.24 9.54 41.02
N GLN A 392 -32.94 9.87 41.00
CA GLN A 392 -32.14 9.93 42.23
C GLN A 392 -32.65 11.02 43.20
N GLN A 393 -33.04 12.19 42.70
CA GLN A 393 -33.67 13.23 43.53
C GLN A 393 -35.03 12.79 44.10
N GLU A 394 -35.87 12.14 43.29
CA GLU A 394 -37.16 11.58 43.71
C GLU A 394 -36.96 10.51 44.82
N GLU A 395 -35.96 9.62 44.68
CA GLU A 395 -35.60 8.62 45.70
C GLU A 395 -35.01 9.24 46.98
N GLU A 396 -34.14 10.26 46.87
CA GLU A 396 -33.61 10.98 48.03
C GLU A 396 -34.69 11.74 48.80
N GLU A 397 -35.63 12.39 48.10
CA GLU A 397 -36.74 13.10 48.73
C GLU A 397 -37.72 12.11 49.41
N GLU A 398 -38.05 10.98 48.77
CA GLU A 398 -38.87 9.96 49.43
C GLU A 398 -38.17 9.36 50.66
N ALA A 399 -36.86 9.10 50.57
CA ALA A 399 -36.06 8.64 51.70
C ALA A 399 -35.98 9.68 52.84
N ALA A 400 -35.98 10.97 52.52
CA ALA A 400 -36.05 12.06 53.50
C ALA A 400 -37.42 12.11 54.19
N ARG A 401 -38.52 11.96 53.45
CA ARG A 401 -39.89 11.92 53.99
C ARG A 401 -40.11 10.71 54.90
N ARG A 402 -39.70 9.50 54.46
CA ARG A 402 -39.73 8.27 55.30
C ARG A 402 -38.92 8.44 56.60
N LYS A 403 -37.79 9.14 56.57
CA LYS A 403 -37.01 9.49 57.78
C LYS A 403 -37.77 10.44 58.70
N GLN A 404 -38.45 11.47 58.17
CA GLN A 404 -39.29 12.38 58.98
C GLN A 404 -40.45 11.63 59.64
N GLU A 405 -41.20 10.82 58.88
CA GLU A 405 -42.34 10.04 59.39
C GLU A 405 -41.90 9.09 60.52
N HIS A 406 -40.77 8.39 60.38
CA HIS A 406 -40.20 7.57 61.45
C HIS A 406 -39.83 8.40 62.70
N HIS A 407 -39.34 9.63 62.51
CA HIS A 407 -38.95 10.52 63.59
C HIS A 407 -40.16 11.09 64.36
N GLU A 408 -41.27 11.36 63.67
CA GLU A 408 -42.55 11.73 64.29
C GLU A 408 -43.20 10.53 64.98
N ALA A 409 -43.23 9.36 64.36
CA ALA A 409 -43.75 8.13 64.97
C ALA A 409 -42.99 7.78 66.27
N SER A 410 -41.66 7.93 66.28
CA SER A 410 -40.85 7.75 67.49
C SER A 410 -41.19 8.78 68.58
N ARG A 411 -41.39 10.05 68.22
CA ARG A 411 -41.84 11.09 69.18
C ARG A 411 -43.22 10.78 69.77
N GLN A 412 -44.18 10.37 68.93
CA GLN A 412 -45.51 9.98 69.40
C GLN A 412 -45.47 8.75 70.33
N GLN A 413 -44.61 7.76 70.04
CA GLN A 413 -44.37 6.64 70.96
C GLN A 413 -43.74 7.08 72.28
N GLU A 414 -42.77 8.00 72.26
CA GLU A 414 -42.13 8.52 73.47
C GLU A 414 -43.14 9.31 74.32
N GLU A 415 -43.96 10.18 73.72
CA GLU A 415 -45.03 10.89 74.43
C GLU A 415 -46.10 9.94 74.97
N ALA A 416 -46.52 8.92 74.21
CA ALA A 416 -47.46 7.91 74.68
C ALA A 416 -46.89 7.09 75.85
N MET A 417 -45.60 6.74 75.83
CA MET A 417 -44.94 6.12 76.98
C MET A 417 -44.83 7.08 78.18
N ARG A 418 -44.60 8.37 77.94
CA ARG A 418 -44.53 9.39 78.99
C ARG A 418 -45.89 9.62 79.66
N GLN A 419 -46.97 9.64 78.88
CA GLN A 419 -48.35 9.69 79.38
C GLN A 419 -48.68 8.42 80.17
N LYS A 420 -48.39 7.21 79.66
CA LYS A 420 -48.59 5.96 80.40
C LYS A 420 -47.82 5.94 81.73
N ARG A 421 -46.57 6.41 81.75
CA ARG A 421 -45.79 6.54 83.00
C ARG A 421 -46.41 7.53 84.00
N GLN A 422 -47.05 8.60 83.53
CA GLN A 422 -47.77 9.55 84.39
C GLN A 422 -49.09 8.97 84.91
N GLU A 423 -49.84 8.23 84.08
CA GLU A 423 -51.07 7.53 84.49
C GLU A 423 -50.76 6.41 85.51
N GLU A 424 -49.71 5.62 85.25
CA GLU A 424 -49.26 4.57 86.16
C GLU A 424 -48.71 5.16 87.47
N ALA A 425 -48.02 6.31 87.42
CA ALA A 425 -47.63 7.03 88.63
C ALA A 425 -48.85 7.49 89.45
N ARG A 426 -49.90 8.04 88.81
CA ARG A 426 -51.16 8.41 89.51
C ARG A 426 -51.85 7.20 90.14
N ARG A 427 -51.94 6.06 89.43
CA ARG A 427 -52.45 4.80 90.03
C ARG A 427 -51.63 4.36 91.25
N ARG A 428 -50.30 4.50 91.19
CA ARG A 428 -49.38 4.21 92.32
C ARG A 428 -49.43 5.27 93.44
N GLU A 429 -50.16 6.37 93.27
CA GLU A 429 -50.50 7.30 94.35
C GLU A 429 -51.89 7.03 94.94
N GLU A 430 -52.84 6.52 94.14
CA GLU A 430 -54.15 6.06 94.58
C GLU A 430 -54.06 4.74 95.37
N GLU A 431 -53.14 3.82 95.04
CA GLU A 431 -52.88 2.57 95.80
C GLU A 431 -51.89 2.75 96.98
N LYS A 432 -52.36 3.36 98.07
CA LYS A 432 -51.66 3.41 99.38
C LYS A 432 -52.68 3.25 100.52
N VAL A 433 -52.51 2.40 101.57
CA VAL A 433 -51.47 1.42 101.98
C VAL A 433 -51.99 0.67 103.24
N PRO A 434 -51.45 -0.50 103.71
CA PRO A 434 -50.62 -1.54 103.10
C PRO A 434 -51.45 -2.84 102.82
N PRO A 435 -51.58 -3.95 103.63
CA PRO A 435 -50.88 -4.46 104.83
C PRO A 435 -50.25 -5.89 104.77
N ARG A 436 -49.11 -6.05 105.47
CA ARG A 436 -48.50 -7.24 106.14
C ARG A 436 -48.97 -8.68 105.82
N GLY A 437 -48.03 -9.56 105.43
CA GLY A 437 -48.11 -11.00 105.74
C GLY A 437 -47.06 -11.94 105.10
N GLY A 438 -46.11 -12.47 105.89
CA GLY A 438 -45.53 -13.82 105.77
C GLY A 438 -44.64 -14.22 104.58
N GLY A 439 -43.37 -14.57 104.85
CA GLY A 439 -42.59 -15.56 104.09
C GLY A 439 -42.19 -16.73 105.01
N GLY A 440 -41.62 -17.85 104.56
CA GLY A 440 -41.28 -18.27 103.19
C GLY A 440 -40.35 -19.51 103.18
N GLY A 441 -40.09 -20.10 102.00
CA GLY A 441 -39.13 -21.21 101.79
C GLY A 441 -39.49 -22.02 100.53
N ARG A 442 -38.79 -21.97 99.39
CA ARG A 442 -37.36 -22.22 99.04
C ARG A 442 -36.98 -23.69 98.75
N ARG A 443 -37.08 -24.07 97.48
CA ARG A 443 -36.00 -24.65 96.59
C ARG A 443 -36.26 -24.02 95.20
N HIS A 444 -35.27 -23.45 94.48
CA HIS A 444 -34.32 -24.12 93.55
C HIS A 444 -35.03 -25.15 92.64
N GLU A 445 -34.95 -25.09 91.31
CA GLU A 445 -34.02 -24.43 90.34
C GLU A 445 -34.81 -23.58 89.30
N GLY A 446 -34.26 -22.88 88.28
CA GLY A 446 -32.88 -22.54 87.93
C GLY A 446 -32.65 -22.46 86.40
N GLN A 447 -32.24 -21.28 85.88
CA GLN A 447 -31.86 -20.97 84.48
C GLN A 447 -33.01 -20.91 83.44
N GLY A 448 -32.88 -20.04 82.42
CA GLY A 448 -33.85 -19.91 81.32
C GLY A 448 -33.75 -18.67 80.42
N GLU A 449 -33.32 -17.51 80.92
CA GLU A 449 -33.46 -16.24 80.16
C GLU A 449 -32.29 -15.91 79.21
N GLY A 450 -31.10 -16.49 79.40
CA GLY A 450 -29.92 -16.19 78.58
C GLY A 450 -29.97 -16.72 77.14
N GLU A 451 -30.76 -17.77 76.88
CA GLU A 451 -30.75 -18.46 75.58
C GLU A 451 -31.55 -17.73 74.50
N ALA A 452 -32.63 -17.05 74.87
CA ALA A 452 -33.49 -16.31 73.94
C ALA A 452 -32.84 -15.03 73.42
N ALA A 453 -32.08 -14.33 74.27
CA ALA A 453 -31.32 -13.14 73.87
C ALA A 453 -30.19 -13.52 72.91
N ARG A 454 -29.39 -14.54 73.28
CA ARG A 454 -28.25 -15.01 72.48
C ARG A 454 -28.67 -15.52 71.10
N LYS A 455 -29.80 -16.22 70.99
CA LYS A 455 -30.35 -16.66 69.69
C LYS A 455 -30.72 -15.49 68.77
N LYS A 456 -31.22 -14.36 69.29
CA LYS A 456 -31.47 -13.15 68.48
C LYS A 456 -30.19 -12.47 68.02
N GLU A 457 -29.17 -12.42 68.88
CA GLU A 457 -27.86 -11.85 68.55
C GLU A 457 -27.13 -12.69 67.49
N GLU A 458 -27.16 -14.02 67.63
CA GLU A 458 -26.63 -14.96 66.63
C GLU A 458 -27.41 -14.90 65.29
N GLU A 459 -28.73 -14.73 65.30
CA GLU A 459 -29.50 -14.54 64.05
C GLU A 459 -29.14 -13.23 63.34
N MET A 460 -28.98 -12.13 64.08
CA MET A 460 -28.62 -10.83 63.51
C MET A 460 -27.22 -10.88 62.89
N ALA A 461 -26.24 -11.43 63.61
CA ALA A 461 -24.87 -11.62 63.12
C ALA A 461 -24.80 -12.60 61.92
N ARG A 462 -25.73 -13.56 61.81
CA ARG A 462 -25.81 -14.45 60.63
C ARG A 462 -26.32 -13.70 59.40
N ARG A 463 -27.38 -12.90 59.54
CA ARG A 463 -27.94 -12.07 58.46
C ARG A 463 -26.93 -11.02 57.96
N GLU A 464 -26.14 -10.44 58.85
CA GLU A 464 -25.09 -9.48 58.51
C GLU A 464 -23.97 -10.13 57.67
N ARG A 465 -23.50 -11.33 58.06
CA ARG A 465 -22.54 -12.12 57.27
C ARG A 465 -23.11 -12.62 55.94
N GLU A 466 -24.40 -12.98 55.89
CA GLU A 466 -25.10 -13.33 54.64
C GLU A 466 -25.15 -12.13 53.68
N ALA A 467 -25.35 -10.91 54.20
CA ALA A 467 -25.33 -9.67 53.42
C ALA A 467 -23.91 -9.29 52.94
N GLU A 468 -22.89 -9.38 53.79
CA GLU A 468 -21.49 -9.16 53.40
C GLU A 468 -21.03 -10.17 52.33
N ALA A 469 -21.39 -11.45 52.48
CA ALA A 469 -21.08 -12.48 51.50
C ALA A 469 -21.74 -12.18 50.14
N ALA A 470 -23.02 -11.79 50.12
CA ALA A 470 -23.72 -11.40 48.89
C ALA A 470 -23.14 -10.13 48.24
N ALA A 471 -22.65 -9.18 49.04
CA ALA A 471 -21.95 -7.99 48.56
C ALA A 471 -20.57 -8.34 47.96
N ALA A 472 -19.86 -9.33 48.52
CA ALA A 472 -18.62 -9.85 47.96
C ALA A 472 -18.82 -10.58 46.63
N THR A 473 -19.84 -11.46 46.51
CA THR A 473 -20.10 -12.17 45.24
C THR A 473 -20.45 -11.21 44.10
N ARG A 474 -21.14 -10.10 44.41
CA ARG A 474 -21.42 -9.03 43.43
C ARG A 474 -20.18 -8.23 42.98
N ARG A 475 -19.08 -8.25 43.74
CA ARG A 475 -17.81 -7.62 43.33
C ARG A 475 -16.98 -8.54 42.44
N ASP A 476 -16.86 -9.82 42.77
CA ASP A 476 -16.17 -10.80 41.90
C ASP A 476 -16.88 -10.94 40.53
N ALA A 477 -18.22 -10.95 40.51
CA ALA A 477 -18.99 -11.05 39.28
C ALA A 477 -18.79 -9.86 38.31
N GLY A 478 -18.33 -8.70 38.80
CA GLY A 478 -17.99 -7.53 37.97
C GLY A 478 -16.57 -7.54 37.41
N GLY A 479 -15.74 -8.54 37.77
CA GLY A 479 -14.31 -8.60 37.44
C GLY A 479 -13.94 -9.43 36.20
N HIS A 480 -14.91 -9.84 35.36
CA HIS A 480 -14.66 -10.80 34.27
C HIS A 480 -15.37 -10.52 32.94
N GLU A 481 -15.92 -9.32 32.75
CA GLU A 481 -16.67 -8.95 31.54
C GLU A 481 -16.03 -7.78 30.77
N HIS A 482 -14.69 -7.60 30.89
CA HIS A 482 -14.02 -6.42 30.34
C HIS A 482 -12.61 -6.65 29.75
N ASP A 483 -12.30 -7.84 29.20
CA ASP A 483 -10.98 -8.11 28.56
C ASP A 483 -11.04 -9.04 27.32
N SER A 484 -12.19 -9.11 26.62
CA SER A 484 -12.41 -10.04 25.50
C SER A 484 -12.68 -9.39 24.13
N GLU A 485 -12.90 -8.07 24.05
CA GLU A 485 -13.11 -7.35 22.78
C GLU A 485 -11.91 -6.45 22.39
N ARG A 486 -10.73 -7.07 22.27
CA ARG A 486 -9.63 -6.57 21.45
C ARG A 486 -8.77 -7.73 20.97
N ILE A 487 -8.45 -7.73 19.67
CA ILE A 487 -7.77 -8.80 18.88
C ILE A 487 -8.74 -9.84 18.30
N LEU A 488 -9.45 -9.45 17.24
CA LEU A 488 -9.18 -9.92 15.87
C LEU A 488 -9.72 -8.92 14.84
#